data_AF-A0A416FDK1-F1
#
_entry.id   AF-A0A416FDK1-F1
#
_cell.length_a   1.000
_cell.length_b   1.000
_cell.length_c   1.000
_cell.angle_alpha   90.00
_cell.angle_beta   90.00
_cell.angle_gamma   90.00
#
_symmetry.space_group_name_H-M   'P 1'
#
loop_
_entity.id
_entity.type
_entity.pdbx_description
1 polymer ?
#
loop_
_entity_poly.entity_id
_entity_poly.type
_entity_poly.pdbx_seq_one_letter_code
_entity_poly.pdbx_strand_id
1 'polypeptide(L)'
;MADEIIKVLDDLSQRFGIAVDWSSQNMMPYLQTLGNKLVNYKITFATLWVVLGVICLVLALLLWKDANKYSKDKHPEDYYRNGYDDQYYARIYVGVCFLFVGLLLILINAHTIILGLTFPEKIIFEEVKDMLRNYR
;
A
#
# COMPACT_ATOMS: atom_id res chain seq x y z
N MET A 1 21.60 -7.11 -5.57
CA MET A 1 20.46 -6.61 -6.36
C MET A 1 20.42 -7.16 -7.79
N ALA A 2 21.04 -6.55 -8.80
CA ALA A 2 20.85 -6.97 -10.20
C ALA A 2 21.19 -8.44 -10.47
N ASP A 3 22.28 -8.96 -9.89
CA ASP A 3 22.69 -10.37 -10.02
C ASP A 3 21.79 -11.35 -9.23
N GLU A 4 21.18 -10.89 -8.13
CA GLU A 4 20.27 -11.72 -7.32
C GLU A 4 18.90 -11.86 -7.98
N ILE A 5 18.44 -10.79 -8.63
CA ILE A 5 17.24 -10.81 -9.46
C ILE A 5 17.38 -11.88 -10.55
N ILE A 6 18.53 -11.94 -11.21
CA ILE A 6 18.81 -12.96 -12.23
C ILE A 6 18.79 -14.36 -11.64
N LYS A 7 19.44 -14.60 -10.49
CA LYS A 7 19.44 -15.92 -9.83
C LYS A 7 18.02 -16.39 -9.51
N VAL A 8 17.16 -15.50 -9.05
CA VAL A 8 15.76 -15.85 -8.75
C VAL A 8 14.97 -16.13 -10.02
N LEU A 9 15.19 -15.38 -11.10
CA LEU A 9 14.60 -15.64 -12.43
C LEU A 9 15.09 -16.95 -13.05
N ASP A 10 16.37 -17.30 -12.89
CA ASP A 10 16.95 -18.56 -13.36
C ASP A 10 16.39 -19.76 -12.58
N ASP A 11 16.34 -19.68 -11.24
CA ASP A 11 15.71 -20.71 -10.39
C ASP A 11 14.22 -20.91 -10.72
N LEU A 12 13.49 -19.80 -10.97
CA LEU A 12 12.12 -19.83 -11.49
C LEU A 12 12.05 -20.58 -12.83
N SER A 13 12.86 -20.20 -13.81
CA SER A 13 12.83 -20.81 -15.15
C SER A 13 13.12 -22.32 -15.10
N GLN A 14 14.07 -22.74 -14.26
CA GLN A 14 14.39 -24.15 -14.04
C GLN A 14 13.23 -24.91 -13.40
N ARG A 15 12.60 -24.35 -12.35
CA ARG A 15 11.41 -24.95 -11.71
C ARG A 15 10.22 -25.08 -12.65
N PHE A 16 10.10 -24.19 -13.62
CA PHE A 16 9.06 -24.22 -14.64
C PHE A 16 9.42 -25.01 -15.91
N GLY A 17 10.63 -25.56 -16.00
CA GLY A 17 11.10 -26.33 -17.16
C GLY A 17 11.32 -25.47 -18.42
N ILE A 18 11.46 -24.15 -18.25
CA ILE A 18 11.70 -23.20 -19.34
C ILE A 18 13.20 -22.99 -19.44
N ALA A 19 13.82 -23.44 -20.54
CA ALA A 19 15.20 -23.11 -20.83
C ALA A 19 15.26 -21.70 -21.44
N VAL A 20 15.66 -20.72 -20.64
CA VAL A 20 15.92 -19.36 -21.12
C VAL A 20 17.38 -19.28 -21.57
N ASP A 21 17.61 -18.92 -22.83
CA ASP A 21 18.97 -18.72 -23.34
C ASP A 21 19.50 -17.36 -22.90
N TRP A 22 20.11 -17.33 -21.72
CA TRP A 22 20.68 -16.12 -21.11
C TRP A 22 21.90 -15.55 -21.87
N SER A 23 22.44 -16.28 -22.86
CA SER A 23 23.67 -15.91 -23.58
C SER A 23 23.47 -14.84 -24.66
N SER A 24 22.22 -14.52 -25.00
CA SER A 24 21.93 -13.41 -25.91
C SER A 24 22.51 -12.12 -25.30
N GLN A 25 23.45 -11.51 -26.03
CA GLN A 25 24.28 -10.37 -25.58
C GLN A 25 23.48 -9.19 -25.00
N ASN A 26 22.17 -9.12 -25.25
CA ASN A 26 21.31 -8.03 -24.82
C ASN A 26 20.24 -8.45 -23.80
N MET A 27 20.02 -9.75 -23.53
CA MET A 27 18.91 -10.18 -22.67
C MET A 27 19.18 -9.90 -21.19
N MET A 28 20.40 -10.21 -20.74
CA MET A 28 20.81 -10.07 -19.35
C MET A 28 20.71 -8.61 -18.84
N PRO A 29 21.33 -7.61 -19.50
CA PRO A 29 21.23 -6.22 -19.03
C PRO A 29 19.79 -5.67 -19.12
N TYR A 30 19.00 -6.16 -20.08
CA TYR A 30 17.60 -5.76 -20.23
C TYR A 30 16.76 -6.22 -19.04
N LEU A 31 16.89 -7.48 -18.61
CA LEU A 31 16.12 -8.02 -17.48
C LEU A 31 16.50 -7.39 -16.14
N GLN A 32 17.80 -7.12 -15.94
CA GLN A 32 18.25 -6.35 -14.77
C GLN A 32 17.59 -4.97 -14.72
N THR A 33 17.55 -4.29 -15.86
CA THR A 33 16.91 -2.97 -15.98
C THR A 33 15.40 -3.06 -15.71
N LEU A 34 14.74 -4.09 -16.25
CA LEU A 34 13.31 -4.30 -16.07
C LEU A 34 12.95 -4.63 -14.62
N GLY A 35 13.70 -5.53 -13.97
CA GLY A 35 13.52 -5.89 -12.56
C GLY A 35 13.68 -4.68 -11.64
N ASN A 36 14.72 -3.86 -11.86
CA ASN A 36 14.93 -2.64 -11.09
C ASN A 36 13.79 -1.62 -11.29
N LYS A 37 13.30 -1.45 -12.53
CA LYS A 37 12.16 -0.58 -12.82
C LYS A 37 10.89 -1.08 -12.12
N LEU A 38 10.65 -2.40 -12.09
CA LEU A 38 9.51 -3.01 -11.43
C LEU A 38 9.54 -2.80 -9.92
N VAL A 39 10.68 -3.06 -9.28
CA VAL A 39 10.87 -2.84 -7.84
C VAL A 39 10.66 -1.37 -7.50
N ASN A 40 11.29 -0.46 -8.24
CA ASN A 40 11.11 0.98 -8.02
C ASN A 40 9.67 1.43 -8.23
N TYR A 41 8.97 0.88 -9.21
CA TYR A 41 7.55 1.15 -9.44
C TYR A 41 6.71 0.73 -8.22
N LYS A 42 6.90 -0.50 -7.70
CA LYS A 42 6.17 -1.00 -6.52
C LYS A 42 6.44 -0.17 -5.27
N ILE A 43 7.71 0.20 -5.02
CA ILE A 43 8.09 1.06 -3.88
C ILE A 43 7.46 2.44 -4.01
N THR A 44 7.49 3.03 -5.21
CA THR A 44 6.90 4.36 -5.47
C THR A 44 5.40 4.32 -5.26
N PHE A 45 4.71 3.29 -5.76
CA PHE A 45 3.27 3.14 -5.59
C PHE A 45 2.89 2.90 -4.12
N ALA A 46 3.65 2.08 -3.39
CA ALA A 46 3.46 1.90 -1.95
C ALA A 46 3.66 3.22 -1.19
N THR A 47 4.63 4.04 -1.59
CA THR A 47 4.86 5.38 -1.03
C THR A 47 3.66 6.29 -1.25
N LEU A 48 3.03 6.26 -2.44
CA LEU A 48 1.79 7.02 -2.71
C LEU A 48 0.65 6.60 -1.76
N TRP A 49 0.48 5.31 -1.49
CA TRP A 49 -0.53 4.83 -0.55
C TRP A 49 -0.25 5.26 0.90
N VAL A 50 1.01 5.32 1.31
CA VAL A 50 1.39 5.86 2.62
C VAL A 50 0.99 7.33 2.70
N VAL A 51 1.24 8.13 1.66
CA VAL A 51 0.82 9.54 1.61
C VAL A 51 -0.70 9.68 1.75
N LEU A 52 -1.47 8.84 1.03
CA LEU A 52 -2.93 8.80 1.18
C LEU A 52 -3.36 8.41 2.60
N GLY A 53 -2.68 7.44 3.22
CA GLY A 53 -2.91 7.05 4.61
C GLY A 53 -2.70 8.22 5.59
N VAL A 54 -1.65 9.03 5.39
CA VAL A 54 -1.40 10.24 6.21
C VAL A 54 -2.52 11.27 6.01
N ILE A 55 -2.98 11.48 4.78
CA ILE A 55 -4.11 12.40 4.51
C ILE A 55 -5.38 11.93 5.25
N CYS A 56 -5.67 10.62 5.24
CA CYS A 56 -6.79 10.06 6.01
C CYS A 56 -6.67 10.32 7.52
N LEU A 57 -5.47 10.23 8.09
CA LEU A 57 -5.24 10.55 9.51
C LEU A 57 -5.48 12.04 9.80
N VAL A 58 -5.05 12.94 8.91
CA VAL A 58 -5.32 14.38 9.06
C VAL A 58 -6.83 14.66 9.02
N LEU A 59 -7.56 14.03 8.10
CA LEU A 59 -9.02 14.16 8.03
C LEU A 59 -9.70 13.63 9.30
N ALA A 60 -9.24 12.50 9.85
CA ALA A 60 -9.75 11.98 11.12
C ALA A 60 -9.57 12.97 12.28
N LEU A 61 -8.40 13.65 12.35
CA LEU A 61 -8.13 14.67 13.36
C LEU A 61 -9.02 15.92 13.20
N LEU A 62 -9.27 16.35 11.95
CA LEU A 62 -10.16 17.47 11.67
C LEU A 62 -11.60 17.15 12.09
N LEU A 63 -12.12 15.97 11.71
CA LEU A 63 -13.44 15.50 12.12
C LEU A 63 -13.58 15.40 13.64
N TRP A 64 -12.53 14.94 14.32
CA TRP A 64 -12.49 14.89 15.78
C TRP A 64 -12.55 16.29 16.42
N LYS A 65 -11.77 17.24 15.88
CA LYS A 65 -11.75 18.62 16.36
C LYS A 65 -13.11 19.29 16.17
N ASP A 66 -13.73 19.07 15.02
CA ASP A 66 -15.06 19.60 14.72
C ASP A 66 -16.15 18.96 15.59
N ALA A 67 -16.10 17.65 15.82
CA ALA A 67 -17.00 16.96 16.75
C ALA A 67 -16.87 17.50 18.18
N ASN A 68 -15.64 17.75 18.65
CA ASN A 68 -15.38 18.25 20.00
C ASN A 68 -15.72 19.74 20.16
N LYS A 69 -15.72 20.53 19.08
CA LYS A 69 -16.28 21.88 19.07
C LYS A 69 -17.80 21.81 19.18
N TYR A 70 -18.42 20.92 18.40
CA TYR A 70 -19.86 20.68 18.41
C TYR A 70 -20.38 20.23 19.79
N SER A 71 -19.60 19.49 20.57
CA SER A 71 -19.96 19.08 21.93
C SER A 71 -19.83 20.19 22.96
N LYS A 72 -18.97 21.20 22.74
CA LYS A 72 -18.77 22.34 23.66
C LYS A 72 -19.79 23.45 23.49
N ASP A 73 -20.25 23.70 22.27
CA ASP A 73 -21.27 24.72 21.97
C ASP A 73 -22.70 24.25 22.33
N LYS A 74 -22.83 23.20 23.16
CA LYS A 74 -24.10 22.56 23.53
C LYS A 74 -24.88 23.48 24.48
N HIS A 75 -25.95 24.11 23.98
CA HIS A 75 -26.94 24.78 24.81
C HIS A 75 -27.93 23.73 25.39
N PRO A 76 -28.36 23.86 26.66
CA PRO A 76 -29.25 22.88 27.31
C PRO A 76 -30.62 22.72 26.62
N GLU A 77 -30.98 23.66 25.74
CA GLU A 77 -32.27 23.73 25.02
C GLU A 77 -32.34 22.77 23.81
N ASP A 78 -31.20 22.30 23.30
CA ASP A 78 -31.11 21.43 22.12
C ASP A 78 -31.35 19.94 22.43
N TYR A 79 -31.58 19.59 23.70
CA TYR A 79 -31.71 18.20 24.18
C TYR A 79 -32.91 17.44 23.56
N TYR A 80 -33.94 18.15 23.10
CA TYR A 80 -35.13 17.55 22.48
C TYR A 80 -35.02 17.36 20.95
N ARG A 81 -33.90 17.74 20.32
CA ARG A 81 -33.74 17.65 18.87
C ARG A 81 -32.99 16.36 18.51
N ASN A 82 -33.75 15.26 18.33
CA ASN A 82 -33.22 13.92 17.97
C ASN A 82 -32.18 13.91 16.82
N GLY A 83 -32.23 14.85 15.87
CA GLY A 83 -31.27 14.92 14.77
C GLY A 83 -29.89 15.49 15.15
N TYR A 84 -29.75 16.14 16.31
CA TYR A 84 -28.50 16.79 16.73
C TYR A 84 -27.48 15.79 17.30
N ASP A 85 -27.96 14.83 18.10
CA ASP A 85 -27.10 13.76 18.64
C ASP A 85 -26.69 12.77 17.52
N ASP A 86 -27.59 12.47 16.57
CA ASP A 86 -27.30 11.55 15.44
C ASP A 86 -26.14 12.04 14.56
N GLN A 87 -26.10 13.34 14.24
CA GLN A 87 -24.99 13.93 13.48
C GLN A 87 -23.65 13.92 14.24
N TYR A 88 -23.67 14.05 15.55
CA TYR A 88 -22.47 13.98 16.38
C TYR A 88 -21.89 12.56 16.40
N TYR A 89 -22.73 11.55 16.65
CA TYR A 89 -22.31 10.16 16.63
C TYR A 89 -21.82 9.74 15.24
N ALA A 90 -22.52 10.14 14.17
CA ALA A 90 -22.09 9.87 12.80
C ALA A 90 -20.69 10.40 12.50
N ARG A 91 -20.35 11.62 12.95
CA ARG A 91 -19.01 12.21 12.76
C ARG A 91 -17.93 11.45 13.52
N ILE A 92 -18.21 11.00 14.74
CA ILE A 92 -17.28 10.17 15.51
C ILE A 92 -17.04 8.83 14.83
N TYR A 93 -18.10 8.12 14.40
CA TYR A 93 -17.96 6.84 13.71
C TYR A 93 -17.15 6.98 12.42
N VAL A 94 -17.44 8.00 11.60
CA VAL A 94 -16.69 8.29 10.37
C VAL A 94 -15.23 8.61 10.68
N GLY A 95 -14.94 9.44 11.69
CA GLY A 95 -13.58 9.77 12.10
C GLY A 95 -12.79 8.54 12.55
N VAL A 96 -13.41 7.65 13.33
CA VAL A 96 -12.80 6.38 13.76
C VAL A 96 -12.52 5.48 12.55
N CYS A 97 -13.44 5.36 11.60
CA CYS A 97 -13.22 4.61 10.36
C CYS A 97 -12.02 5.16 9.57
N PHE A 98 -11.92 6.47 9.38
CA PHE A 98 -10.78 7.09 8.68
C PHE A 98 -9.45 6.85 9.41
N LEU A 99 -9.45 6.84 10.75
CA LEU A 99 -8.27 6.53 11.55
C LEU A 99 -7.81 5.09 11.31
N PHE A 100 -8.72 4.11 11.41
CA PHE A 100 -8.40 2.70 11.17
C PHE A 100 -7.93 2.44 9.74
N VAL A 101 -8.62 3.00 8.73
CA VAL A 101 -8.23 2.86 7.32
C VAL A 101 -6.86 3.49 7.06
N GLY A 102 -6.61 4.69 7.59
CA GLY A 102 -5.32 5.36 7.46
C GLY A 102 -4.17 4.54 8.05
N LEU A 103 -4.35 3.99 9.26
CA LEU A 103 -3.36 3.12 9.91
C LEU A 103 -3.10 1.84 9.11
N LEU A 104 -4.16 1.17 8.65
CA LEU A 104 -4.02 -0.06 7.87
C LEU A 104 -3.28 0.18 6.55
N LEU A 105 -3.60 1.28 5.84
CA LEU A 105 -2.90 1.66 4.63
C LEU A 105 -1.40 1.88 4.89
N ILE A 106 -1.04 2.59 5.95
CA ILE A 106 0.36 2.84 6.27
C ILE A 106 1.08 1.53 6.61
N LEU A 107 0.50 0.67 7.43
CA LEU A 107 1.13 -0.59 7.86
C LEU A 107 1.38 -1.54 6.68
N ILE A 108 0.36 -1.75 5.83
CA ILE A 108 0.47 -2.65 4.68
C ILE A 108 1.54 -2.14 3.71
N ASN A 109 1.51 -0.84 3.39
CA ASN A 109 2.43 -0.28 2.41
C ASN A 109 3.84 -0.09 2.97
N ALA A 110 4.00 0.15 4.28
CA ALA A 110 5.31 0.16 4.93
C ALA A 110 5.99 -1.22 4.83
N HIS A 111 5.24 -2.30 5.00
CA HIS A 111 5.77 -3.65 4.80
C HIS A 111 6.30 -3.84 3.36
N THR A 112 5.54 -3.39 2.35
CA THR A 112 5.96 -3.44 0.94
C THR A 112 7.23 -2.63 0.68
N ILE A 113 7.36 -1.44 1.27
CA ILE A 113 8.57 -0.60 1.13
C ILE A 113 9.78 -1.28 1.77
N ILE A 114 9.64 -1.80 2.99
CA ILE A 114 10.72 -2.51 3.69
C ILE A 114 11.17 -3.71 2.88
N LEU A 115 10.23 -4.51 2.37
CA LEU A 115 10.52 -5.69 1.57
C LEU A 115 11.20 -5.32 0.24
N GLY A 116 10.78 -4.23 -0.42
CA GLY A 116 11.42 -3.77 -1.65
C GLY A 116 12.83 -3.22 -1.48
N LEU A 117 13.14 -2.63 -0.32
CA LEU A 117 14.48 -2.15 0.01
C LEU A 117 15.42 -3.26 0.49
N THR A 118 14.89 -4.29 1.16
CA THR A 118 15.69 -5.38 1.77
C THR A 118 15.84 -6.60 0.87
N PHE A 119 14.76 -7.02 0.19
CA PHE A 119 14.71 -8.23 -0.63
C PHE A 119 13.95 -7.96 -1.93
N PRO A 120 14.50 -7.11 -2.83
CA PRO A 120 13.83 -6.73 -4.08
C PRO A 120 13.50 -7.92 -4.99
N GLU A 121 14.31 -8.98 -4.95
CA GLU A 121 14.09 -10.22 -5.68
C GLU A 121 12.80 -10.96 -5.29
N LYS A 122 12.36 -10.84 -4.03
CA LYS A 122 11.10 -11.43 -3.57
C LYS A 122 9.89 -10.74 -4.20
N ILE A 123 9.94 -9.41 -4.39
CA ILE A 123 8.90 -8.66 -5.09
C ILE A 123 8.75 -9.15 -6.54
N ILE A 124 9.86 -9.36 -7.23
CA ILE A 124 9.85 -9.79 -8.63
C ILE A 124 9.29 -11.20 -8.74
N PHE A 125 9.72 -12.11 -7.86
CA PHE A 125 9.20 -13.48 -7.82
C PHE A 125 7.69 -13.51 -7.61
N GLU A 126 7.18 -12.74 -6.63
CA GLU A 126 5.74 -12.66 -6.35
C GLU A 126 4.97 -12.11 -7.55
N GLU A 127 5.46 -11.06 -8.21
CA GLU A 127 4.80 -10.49 -9.38
C GLU A 127 4.76 -11.47 -10.56
N VAL A 128 5.87 -12.14 -10.85
CA VAL A 128 5.94 -13.15 -11.93
C VAL A 128 4.98 -14.31 -11.63
N LYS A 129 4.94 -14.77 -10.39
CA LYS A 129 4.01 -15.82 -9.96
C LYS A 129 2.54 -15.38 -10.10
N ASP A 130 2.21 -14.15 -9.76
CA ASP A 130 0.85 -13.61 -9.89
C ASP A 130 0.44 -13.43 -11.36
N MET A 131 1.33 -12.93 -12.22
CA MET A 131 1.09 -12.85 -13.67
C MET A 131 0.80 -14.23 -14.27
N LEU A 132 1.58 -15.25 -13.90
CA LEU A 132 1.37 -16.62 -14.36
C LEU A 132 0.07 -17.23 -13.84
N ARG A 133 -0.28 -16.98 -12.57
CA ARG A 133 -1.55 -17.45 -12.00
C ARG A 133 -2.75 -16.85 -12.74
N ASN A 134 -2.68 -15.56 -13.10
CA ASN A 134 -3.76 -14.88 -13.81
C ASN A 134 -3.87 -15.29 -15.29
N TYR A 135 -2.86 -15.96 -15.85
CA TYR A 135 -2.85 -16.44 -17.23
C TYR A 135 -3.43 -17.86 -17.39
N ARG A 136 -3.66 -18.58 -16.27
CA ARG A 136 -4.17 -19.96 -16.24
C ARG A 136 -5.63 -20.01 -15.83
#